data_AF-A0A374EFL3-F1
#
_entry.id   AF-A0A374EFL3-F1
#
_cell.length_a   1.000
_cell.length_b   1.000
_cell.length_c   1.000
_cell.angle_alpha   90.00
_cell.angle_beta   90.00
_cell.angle_gamma   90.00
#
_symmetry.space_group_name_H-M   'P 1'
#
loop_
_entity.id
_entity.type
_entity.pdbx_description
1 polymer ?
#
loop_
_entity_poly.entity_id
_entity_poly.type
_entity_poly.pdbx_seq_one_letter_code
_entity_poly.pdbx_strand_id
1 'polypeptide(L)' 'MNVFARLQRWHCPNCGEIAAGYPNKSNITRVECKRCHITMLRKQKGRHHDIIEIFENISEY' A
#
# COMPACT_ATOMS: atom_id res chain seq x y z
N MET A 1 9.29 17.14 -4.03
CA MET A 1 9.23 15.84 -3.30
C MET A 1 9.04 16.15 -1.83
N ASN A 2 8.12 15.47 -1.11
CA ASN A 2 7.86 15.76 0.30
C ASN A 2 8.95 15.08 1.14
N VAL A 3 9.90 15.86 1.67
CA VAL A 3 11.16 15.35 2.27
C VAL A 3 10.92 14.58 3.59
N PHE A 4 9.71 14.63 4.16
CA PHE A 4 9.34 13.98 5.42
C PHE A 4 8.45 12.73 5.28
N ALA A 5 8.29 12.20 4.06
CA ALA A 5 7.48 11.01 3.84
C ALA A 5 8.12 9.78 4.51
N ARG A 6 7.52 9.29 5.59
CA ARG A 6 7.97 8.07 6.28
C ARG A 6 7.63 6.84 5.43
N LEU A 7 8.62 5.99 5.21
CA LEU A 7 8.44 4.69 4.57
C LEU A 7 7.40 3.87 5.36
N GLN A 8 6.33 3.48 4.69
CA GLN A 8 5.28 2.64 5.25
C GLN A 8 5.57 1.20 4.87
N ARG A 9 5.39 0.27 5.82
CA ARG A 9 5.63 -1.17 5.63
C ARG A 9 4.50 -1.96 6.28
N TRP A 10 4.01 -2.99 5.62
CA TRP A 10 3.02 -3.93 6.16
C TRP A 10 3.13 -5.28 5.47
N HIS A 11 2.50 -6.31 6.03
CA HIS A 11 2.41 -7.62 5.40
C HIS A 11 1.26 -7.64 4.40
N CYS A 12 1.53 -8.17 3.20
CA CYS A 12 0.51 -8.41 2.20
C CYS A 12 -0.62 -9.27 2.79
N PRO A 13 -1.88 -8.81 2.78
CA PRO A 13 -3.01 -9.56 3.37
C PRO A 13 -3.30 -10.88 2.66
N ASN A 14 -2.83 -11.05 1.43
CA ASN A 14 -3.05 -12.27 0.64
C ASN A 14 -1.94 -13.32 0.84
N CYS A 15 -0.66 -12.94 0.76
CA CYS A 15 0.45 -13.91 0.75
C CYS A 15 1.49 -13.72 1.87
N GLY A 16 1.33 -12.71 2.73
CA GLY A 16 2.24 -12.42 3.83
C GLY A 16 3.55 -11.70 3.47
N GLU A 17 3.86 -11.54 2.18
CA GLU A 17 5.08 -10.83 1.73
C GLU A 17 5.12 -9.36 2.21
N ILE A 18 6.30 -8.82 2.51
CA ILE A 18 6.41 -7.44 2.98
C ILE A 18 6.17 -6.47 1.82
N ALA A 19 5.12 -5.66 1.96
CA ALA A 19 4.82 -4.52 1.13
C ALA A 19 5.44 -3.25 1.74
N ALA A 20 6.16 -2.46 0.95
CA ALA A 20 6.78 -1.22 1.40
C ALA A 20 6.68 -0.12 0.34
N GLY A 21 6.36 1.10 0.77
CA GLY A 21 6.21 2.25 -0.12
C GLY A 21 6.15 3.59 0.58
N TYR A 22 6.28 4.67 -0.17
CA TYR A 22 6.18 6.03 0.35
C TYR A 22 4.79 6.61 0.10
N PRO A 23 4.21 7.32 1.08
CA PRO A 23 2.94 8.00 0.89
C PRO A 23 3.10 9.17 -0.08
N ASN A 24 2.07 9.40 -0.89
CA ASN A 24 1.95 10.59 -1.71
C ASN A 24 1.54 11.83 -0.87
N LYS A 25 1.32 12.98 -1.54
CA LYS A 25 0.87 14.23 -0.87
C LYS A 25 -0.48 14.10 -0.15
N SER A 26 -1.29 13.11 -0.51
CA SER A 26 -2.59 12.82 0.10
C SER A 26 -2.52 11.74 1.19
N ASN A 27 -1.32 11.39 1.68
CA ASN A 27 -1.10 10.31 2.65
C ASN A 27 -1.61 8.93 2.18
N ILE A 28 -1.64 8.71 0.87
CA ILE A 28 -1.98 7.41 0.28
C ILE A 28 -0.70 6.72 -0.17
N THR A 29 -0.49 5.49 0.30
CA THR A 29 0.63 4.64 -0.13
C THR A 29 0.11 3.56 -1.06
N ARG A 30 0.54 3.58 -2.32
CA ARG A 30 0.25 2.52 -3.29
C ARG A 30 1.44 1.56 -3.36
N VAL A 31 1.18 0.27 -3.19
CA VAL A 31 2.18 -0.79 -3.33
C VAL A 31 1.58 -1.97 -4.07
N GLU A 32 2.31 -2.49 -5.05
CA GLU A 32 2.04 -3.80 -5.64
C GLU A 32 2.84 -4.87 -4.88
N CYS A 33 2.19 -5.98 -4.53
CA CYS A 33 2.90 -7.11 -3.93
C CYS A 33 3.78 -7.79 -4.97
N LYS A 34 5.08 -7.93 -4.69
CA LYS A 34 6.03 -8.59 -5.59
C LYS A 34 5.79 -10.07 -5.82
N ARG A 35 5.01 -10.73 -4.94
CA ARG A 35 4.78 -12.17 -4.96
C ARG A 35 3.44 -12.56 -5.59
N CYS A 36 2.35 -11.95 -5.13
CA CYS A 36 1.00 -12.26 -5.61
C CYS A 36 0.40 -11.17 -6.50
N HIS A 37 1.15 -10.12 -6.81
CA HIS A 37 0.79 -9.05 -7.75
C HIS A 37 -0.47 -8.24 -7.43
N ILE A 38 -1.11 -8.46 -6.28
CA ILE A 38 -2.24 -7.62 -5.85
C ILE A 38 -1.78 -6.18 -5.62
N THR A 39 -2.63 -5.24 -5.99
CA THR A 39 -2.41 -3.83 -5.71
C THR A 39 -3.05 -3.46 -4.38
N MET A 40 -2.28 -2.80 -3.51
CA MET A 40 -2.73 -2.34 -2.20
C MET A 40 -2.64 -0.82 -2.11
N LEU A 41 -3.70 -0.19 -1.62
CA LEU A 41 -3.73 1.24 -1.28
C LEU A 41 -3.92 1.39 0.22
N ARG A 42 -2.87 1.81 0.93
CA ARG A 42 -2.97 2.18 2.34
C ARG A 42 -3.29 3.66 2.49
N LYS A 43 -4.45 3.96 3.07
CA LYS A 43 -4.94 5.30 3.36
C LYS A 43 -4.98 5.52 4.87
N GLN A 44 -4.29 6.54 5.36
CA GLN A 44 -4.37 6.92 6.77
C GLN A 44 -5.64 7.74 7.01
N LYS A 45 -6.60 7.19 7.78
CA LYS A 45 -7.85 7.87 8.16
C LYS A 45 -7.73 8.62 9.49
N GLY A 46 -6.82 8.20 10.35
CA GLY A 46 -6.54 8.83 11.64
C GLY A 46 -5.20 8.39 12.20
N ARG A 47 -4.87 8.82 13.43
CA ARG A 47 -3.59 8.47 14.05
C ARG A 47 -3.39 6.96 14.24
N HIS A 48 -4.46 6.24 14.56
CA HIS A 48 -4.43 4.80 14.82
C HIS A 48 -5.25 3.97 13.82
N HIS A 49 -5.85 4.61 12.81
CA HIS A 49 -6.74 3.94 11.86
C HIS A 49 -6.22 4.11 10.43
N ASP A 50 -5.83 2.98 9.84
CA ASP A 50 -5.48 2.87 8.44
C ASP A 50 -6.48 1.95 7.74
N ILE A 51 -6.79 2.27 6.49
CA ILE A 51 -7.56 1.40 5.61
C ILE A 51 -6.60 0.88 4.54
N ILE A 52 -6.58 -0.44 4.33
CA ILE A 52 -5.87 -1.07 3.22
C ILE A 52 -6.93 -1.57 2.24
N GLU A 53 -7.07 -0.87 1.12
CA GLU A 53 -7.88 -1.35 0.00
C GLU A 53 -7.04 -2.29 -0.84
N ILE A 54 -7.60 -3.44 -1.20
CA ILE A 54 -6.95 -4.48 -1.97
C ILE A 54 -7.67 -4.58 -3.31
N PHE A 55 -6.89 -4.57 -4.38
CA PHE A 55 -7.37 -4.74 -5.75
C PHE A 55 -6.65 -5.94 -6.35
N GLU A 56 -7.43 -6.84 -6.94
CA GLU A 56 -6.89 -7.89 -7.79
C GLU A 56 -6.20 -7.24 -9.00
N ASN A 57 -5.11 -7.85 -9.45
CA ASN A 57 -4.51 -7.49 -10.71
C ASN A 57 -5.35 -8.16 -11.80
N ILE A 58 -6.48 -7.55 -12.13
CA ILE A 58 -7.21 -7.90 -13.34
C ILE A 58 -6.38 -7.32 -14.48
N SER A 59 -5.39 -8.08 -14.95
CA SER A 59 -4.79 -7.83 -16.25
C SER A 59 -5.92 -8.04 -17.27
N GLU A 60 -6.58 -6.96 -17.68
CA GLU A 60 -7.49 -7.00 -18.83
C GLU A 60 -6.68 -7.55 -20.01
N TYR A 61 -7.08 -8.74 -20.49
CA TYR A 61 -6.61 -9.38 -21.72
C TYR A 61 -7.18 -8.66 -22.93
#